data_AF-A0A0H3CCJ3-F1
#
_entry.id   AF-A0A0H3CCJ3-F1
#
_cell.length_a   1.000
_cell.length_b   1.000
_cell.length_c   1.000
_cell.angle_alpha   90.00
_cell.angle_beta   90.00
_cell.angle_gamma   90.00
#
_symmetry.space_group_name_H-M   'P 1'
#
loop_
_entity.id
_entity.type
_entity.pdbx_description
1 polymer ?
#
loop_
_entity_poly.entity_id
_entity_poly.type
_entity_poly.pdbx_seq_one_letter_code
_entity_poly.pdbx_strand_id
1 'polypeptide(L)'
;MSYPSKSVTLALSLAVLGALSGCDKPPGAAKPPAEAPKPVAPAAPAATAEPLPEAPPVTAYPEFIDGRKHEANLLKSLGQPNARQDQTLTLLHNGKPGLVMTDNEDEFHLLSGVIQVPTANGVQTVYEVTTHYIGVADEPTPAFYDERGAGIESYDGYGLWRGAMFAVGYQEQTYSVGDVGRVSTELRDWSTKPHRKFDFKARCLPDAWVSDTEMKGYCLRPTGLEGTVELTDERTDAVFTRVGPNAWRLRELQAPKGKVTDVENNPPTAYDETVRGVPYSGDQ
;
A
#
# COMPACT_ATOMS: atom_id res chain seq x y z
N MET A 1 26.65 23.29 32.09
CA MET A 1 25.50 24.03 32.66
C MET A 1 24.24 23.29 32.26
N SER A 2 23.19 23.32 33.08
CA SER A 2 22.14 22.29 33.05
C SER A 2 20.75 22.89 32.96
N TYR A 3 19.97 22.47 31.95
CA TYR A 3 18.49 22.43 31.96
C TYR A 3 17.75 23.80 32.08
N PRO A 4 16.41 23.91 31.85
CA PRO A 4 15.39 22.86 31.94
C PRO A 4 14.45 22.65 30.73
N SER A 5 13.82 21.48 30.76
CA SER A 5 12.59 21.15 30.02
C SER A 5 11.38 21.92 30.58
N LYS A 6 10.34 22.07 29.76
CA LYS A 6 8.96 22.33 30.23
C LYS A 6 7.97 21.49 29.44
N SER A 7 7.48 20.41 30.06
CA SER A 7 6.23 19.76 29.67
C SER A 7 5.05 20.68 30.00
N VAL A 8 3.97 20.59 29.21
CA VAL A 8 2.64 21.14 29.56
C VAL A 8 1.61 20.05 29.29
N THR A 9 0.72 19.82 30.26
CA THR A 9 -0.25 18.71 30.24
C THR A 9 -1.59 19.21 30.77
N LEU A 10 -2.69 18.67 30.22
CA LEU A 10 -4.09 18.92 30.64
C LEU A 10 -4.61 20.36 30.40
N ALA A 11 -5.91 20.62 30.29
CA ALA A 11 -7.05 19.81 30.74
C ALA A 11 -8.25 19.76 29.77
N LEU A 12 -9.17 18.81 30.03
CA LEU A 12 -10.53 18.80 29.47
C LEU A 12 -11.40 19.90 30.10
N SER A 13 -12.36 20.41 29.32
CA SER A 13 -13.60 20.98 29.83
C SER A 13 -14.74 20.77 28.83
N LEU A 14 -15.86 20.21 29.28
CA LEU A 14 -17.04 19.82 28.50
C LEU A 14 -18.31 20.26 29.26
N ALA A 15 -19.46 20.32 28.58
CA ALA A 15 -20.70 21.00 29.01
C ALA A 15 -20.58 22.55 28.94
N VAL A 16 -21.65 23.33 28.69
CA VAL A 16 -23.05 23.22 29.15
C VAL A 16 -24.07 23.52 28.05
N LEU A 17 -25.21 22.80 28.04
CA LEU A 17 -26.41 23.20 27.30
C LEU A 17 -27.24 24.21 28.12
N GLY A 18 -27.75 25.25 27.46
CA GLY A 18 -28.73 26.18 28.03
C GLY A 18 -29.75 26.61 26.97
N ALA A 19 -31.02 26.27 27.17
CA ALA A 19 -32.13 26.67 26.32
C ALA A 19 -33.12 27.55 27.10
N LEU A 20 -33.97 28.34 26.41
CA LEU A 20 -35.40 28.54 26.72
C LEU A 20 -36.03 29.68 25.89
N SER A 21 -37.07 29.37 25.11
CA SER A 21 -38.32 30.15 24.87
C SER A 21 -38.99 29.69 23.54
N GLY A 22 -40.30 29.46 23.43
CA GLY A 22 -41.32 29.27 24.48
C GLY A 22 -42.63 30.04 24.27
N CYS A 23 -43.62 29.42 23.61
CA CYS A 23 -45.06 29.79 23.58
C CYS A 23 -45.83 28.71 22.74
N ASP A 24 -47.10 28.35 22.97
CA ASP A 24 -48.06 28.76 24.01
C ASP A 24 -49.23 27.72 24.17
N LYS A 25 -49.92 27.71 25.33
CA LYS A 25 -51.24 27.10 25.67
C LYS A 25 -51.44 25.55 25.60
N PRO A 26 -52.41 24.99 26.38
CA PRO A 26 -52.73 25.24 27.79
C PRO A 26 -52.91 23.93 28.61
N PRO A 27 -52.88 23.97 29.96
CA PRO A 27 -52.94 22.75 30.80
C PRO A 27 -54.36 22.32 31.24
N GLY A 28 -54.53 21.04 31.60
CA GLY A 28 -55.78 20.53 32.18
C GLY A 28 -55.67 19.20 32.94
N ALA A 29 -56.04 19.23 34.23
CA ALA A 29 -56.32 18.12 35.16
C ALA A 29 -55.24 17.03 35.41
N ALA A 30 -54.92 16.79 36.68
CA ALA A 30 -53.98 15.74 37.13
C ALA A 30 -54.68 14.46 37.65
N LYS A 31 -53.97 13.33 37.60
CA LYS A 31 -54.26 12.10 38.38
C LYS A 31 -52.94 11.45 38.85
N PRO A 32 -52.95 10.67 39.95
CA PRO A 32 -51.74 10.20 40.64
C PRO A 32 -51.09 8.96 39.99
N PRO A 33 -49.81 8.65 40.31
CA PRO A 33 -49.03 7.63 39.63
C PRO A 33 -49.19 6.20 40.19
N ALA A 34 -49.49 5.27 39.29
CA ALA A 34 -49.20 3.84 39.32
C ALA A 34 -49.21 3.36 37.84
N GLU A 35 -48.52 2.31 37.39
CA GLU A 35 -47.82 1.22 38.10
C GLU A 35 -46.54 0.87 37.29
N ALA A 36 -45.58 0.15 37.87
CA ALA A 36 -44.33 -0.18 37.17
C ALA A 36 -44.55 -1.22 36.04
N PRO A 37 -43.96 -1.05 34.84
CA PRO A 37 -44.07 -2.03 33.76
C PRO A 37 -43.38 -3.34 34.15
N LYS A 38 -44.02 -4.47 33.80
CA LYS A 38 -43.52 -5.82 34.12
C LYS A 38 -42.23 -6.14 33.33
N PRO A 39 -41.35 -7.01 33.85
CA PRO A 39 -40.14 -7.43 33.14
C PRO A 39 -40.48 -8.06 31.79
N VAL A 40 -39.76 -7.65 30.75
CA VAL A 40 -39.72 -8.37 29.47
C VAL A 40 -38.98 -9.69 29.69
N ALA A 41 -39.46 -10.78 29.08
CA ALA A 41 -38.81 -12.08 29.18
C ALA A 41 -37.38 -12.02 28.60
N PRO A 42 -36.40 -12.74 29.19
CA PRO A 42 -35.05 -12.80 28.63
C PRO A 42 -35.10 -13.40 27.22
N ALA A 43 -34.24 -12.89 26.33
CA ALA A 43 -34.05 -13.47 25.01
C ALA A 43 -33.62 -14.94 25.14
N ALA A 44 -34.09 -15.80 24.23
CA ALA A 44 -33.60 -17.16 24.13
C ALA A 44 -32.08 -17.15 23.85
N PRO A 45 -31.31 -18.11 24.41
CA PRO A 45 -29.91 -18.23 24.05
C PRO A 45 -29.78 -18.43 22.53
N ALA A 46 -28.77 -17.81 21.93
CA ALA A 46 -28.49 -17.98 20.51
C ALA A 46 -28.32 -19.48 20.20
N ALA A 47 -28.85 -19.92 19.06
CA ALA A 47 -28.60 -21.27 18.58
C ALA A 47 -27.09 -21.49 18.44
N THR A 48 -26.59 -22.60 18.99
CA THR A 48 -25.20 -23.01 18.80
C THR A 48 -24.94 -23.09 17.30
N ALA A 49 -23.96 -22.34 16.79
CA ALA A 49 -23.52 -22.52 15.41
C ALA A 49 -23.07 -23.97 15.23
N GLU A 50 -23.45 -24.58 14.11
CA GLU A 50 -22.88 -25.87 13.72
C GLU A 50 -21.35 -25.68 13.56
N PRO A 51 -20.52 -26.65 14.00
CA PRO A 51 -19.09 -26.58 13.77
C PRO A 51 -18.84 -26.42 12.26
N LEU A 52 -18.07 -25.40 11.89
CA LEU A 52 -17.56 -25.32 10.52
C LEU A 52 -16.79 -26.61 10.22
N PRO A 53 -16.92 -27.18 9.00
CA PRO A 53 -16.15 -28.36 8.64
C PRO A 53 -14.66 -28.06 8.79
N GLU A 54 -13.95 -28.97 9.47
CA GLU A 54 -12.51 -28.88 9.70
C GLU A 54 -11.79 -28.64 8.37
N ALA A 55 -10.98 -27.56 8.31
CA ALA A 55 -10.31 -27.17 7.08
C ALA A 55 -9.42 -28.32 6.59
N PRO A 56 -9.40 -28.63 5.27
CA PRO A 56 -8.50 -29.66 4.77
C PRO A 56 -7.05 -29.26 5.06
N PRO A 57 -6.17 -30.21 5.41
CA PRO A 57 -4.79 -29.89 5.77
C PRO A 57 -4.09 -29.17 4.61
N VAL A 58 -3.13 -28.28 4.92
CA VAL A 58 -2.42 -27.44 3.93
C VAL A 58 -1.87 -28.23 2.74
N THR A 59 -1.47 -29.48 2.97
CA THR A 59 -0.98 -30.42 1.95
C THR A 59 -2.04 -30.90 0.93
N ALA A 60 -3.32 -30.57 1.11
CA ALA A 60 -4.40 -30.84 0.16
C ALA A 60 -4.54 -29.76 -0.92
N TYR A 61 -3.96 -28.57 -0.72
CA TYR A 61 -4.02 -27.45 -1.65
C TYR A 61 -3.00 -27.63 -2.79
N PRO A 62 -3.41 -27.65 -4.08
CA PRO A 62 -2.49 -27.77 -5.21
C PRO A 62 -1.39 -26.70 -5.21
N GLU A 63 -1.74 -25.48 -4.81
CA GLU A 63 -0.87 -24.31 -4.71
C GLU A 63 0.28 -24.55 -3.73
N PHE A 64 0.02 -25.23 -2.61
CA PHE A 64 1.05 -25.64 -1.65
C PHE A 64 1.99 -26.67 -2.27
N ILE A 65 1.46 -27.72 -2.91
CA ILE A 65 2.26 -28.83 -3.46
C ILE A 65 3.18 -28.35 -4.59
N ASP A 66 2.66 -27.60 -5.57
CA ASP A 66 3.44 -27.11 -6.70
C ASP A 66 4.27 -25.87 -6.35
N GLY A 67 3.76 -25.01 -5.48
CA GLY A 67 4.50 -23.89 -4.90
C GLY A 67 5.76 -24.33 -4.14
N ARG A 68 5.67 -25.38 -3.31
CA ARG A 68 6.84 -25.96 -2.61
C ARG A 68 7.89 -26.53 -3.58
N LYS A 69 7.50 -27.04 -4.76
CA LYS A 69 8.44 -27.48 -5.81
C LYS A 69 9.17 -26.30 -6.46
N HIS A 70 8.45 -25.21 -6.73
CA HIS A 70 9.02 -23.97 -7.27
C HIS A 70 9.97 -23.30 -6.27
N GLU A 71 9.54 -23.15 -5.02
CA GLU A 71 10.36 -22.69 -3.90
C GLU A 71 11.66 -23.51 -3.78
N ALA A 72 11.59 -24.85 -3.81
CA ALA A 72 12.79 -25.69 -3.72
C ALA A 72 13.80 -25.42 -4.86
N ASN A 73 13.34 -25.08 -6.07
CA ASN A 73 14.21 -24.68 -7.17
C ASN A 73 14.83 -23.29 -6.97
N LEU A 74 14.08 -22.33 -6.44
CA LEU A 74 14.61 -21.00 -6.05
C LEU A 74 15.63 -21.11 -4.92
N LEU A 75 15.33 -21.88 -3.87
CA LEU A 75 16.23 -22.14 -2.74
C LEU A 75 17.53 -22.82 -3.18
N LYS A 76 17.45 -23.81 -4.06
CA LYS A 76 18.63 -24.42 -4.68
C LYS A 76 19.44 -23.41 -5.50
N SER A 77 18.79 -22.50 -6.22
CA SER A 77 19.43 -21.46 -7.04
C SER A 77 20.08 -20.36 -6.20
N LEU A 78 19.52 -20.06 -5.02
CA LEU A 78 20.12 -19.21 -3.98
C LEU A 78 21.32 -19.86 -3.27
N GLY A 79 21.61 -21.14 -3.51
CA GLY A 79 22.61 -21.90 -2.76
C GLY A 79 22.17 -22.26 -1.33
N GLN A 80 20.87 -22.17 -1.02
CA GLN A 80 20.28 -22.44 0.29
C GLN A 80 19.20 -23.54 0.25
N PRO A 81 19.49 -24.74 -0.31
CA PRO A 81 18.48 -25.78 -0.53
C PRO A 81 17.81 -26.30 0.74
N ASN A 82 18.42 -26.09 1.91
CA ASN A 82 17.93 -26.54 3.22
C ASN A 82 17.28 -25.41 4.04
N ALA A 83 16.92 -24.29 3.38
CA ALA A 83 16.29 -23.13 4.04
C ALA A 83 14.81 -23.36 4.40
N ARG A 84 14.08 -24.22 3.68
CA ARG A 84 12.78 -24.73 4.12
C ARG A 84 13.01 -26.01 4.93
N GLN A 85 12.52 -26.03 6.16
CA GLN A 85 12.51 -27.20 7.05
C GLN A 85 11.10 -27.32 7.62
N ASP A 86 10.42 -28.41 7.28
CA ASP A 86 9.00 -28.63 7.54
C ASP A 86 8.16 -27.40 7.12
N GLN A 87 7.49 -26.73 8.07
CA GLN A 87 6.67 -25.53 7.83
C GLN A 87 7.46 -24.22 7.84
N THR A 88 8.74 -24.21 8.21
CA THR A 88 9.53 -22.97 8.41
C THR A 88 10.51 -22.70 7.28
N LEU A 89 10.40 -21.52 6.68
CA LEU A 89 11.43 -20.88 5.85
C LEU A 89 12.43 -20.14 6.75
N THR A 90 13.72 -20.29 6.49
CA THR A 90 14.79 -19.49 7.10
C THR A 90 15.85 -19.19 6.04
N LEU A 91 15.75 -18.00 5.45
CA LEU A 91 16.73 -17.49 4.50
C LEU A 91 17.87 -16.83 5.26
N LEU A 92 19.08 -17.31 5.01
CA LEU A 92 20.30 -16.82 5.66
C LEU A 92 20.93 -15.69 4.83
N HIS A 93 21.39 -14.65 5.53
CA HIS A 93 22.26 -13.61 5.00
C HIS A 93 23.52 -13.53 5.87
N ASN A 94 24.70 -13.63 5.23
CA ASN A 94 26.00 -13.69 5.91
C ASN A 94 26.05 -14.72 7.07
N GLY A 95 25.42 -15.88 6.88
CA GLY A 95 25.41 -16.99 7.85
C GLY A 95 24.49 -16.81 9.06
N LYS A 96 23.62 -15.79 9.06
CA LYS A 96 22.60 -15.54 10.10
C LYS A 96 21.21 -15.54 9.47
N PRO A 97 20.13 -15.87 10.21
CA PRO A 97 18.76 -15.64 9.75
C PRO A 97 18.57 -14.18 9.33
N GLY A 98 18.12 -13.98 8.09
CA GLY A 98 17.64 -12.70 7.57
C GLY A 98 16.11 -12.69 7.61
N LEU A 99 15.48 -13.52 6.78
CA LEU A 99 14.02 -13.73 6.77
C LEU A 99 13.66 -15.09 7.39
N VAL A 100 12.66 -15.11 8.26
CA VAL A 100 12.07 -16.33 8.83
C VAL A 100 10.55 -16.23 8.70
N MET A 101 9.92 -17.23 8.10
CA MET A 101 8.46 -17.36 7.97
C MET A 101 8.05 -18.79 8.36
N THR A 102 6.91 -18.96 9.02
CA THR A 102 6.44 -20.27 9.46
C THR A 102 4.96 -20.43 9.13
N ASP A 103 4.64 -21.41 8.28
CA ASP A 103 3.26 -21.74 7.94
C ASP A 103 2.47 -22.16 9.19
N ASN A 104 1.17 -21.88 9.24
CA ASN A 104 0.29 -22.22 10.36
C ASN A 104 -1.00 -22.91 9.89
N GLU A 105 -2.11 -22.80 10.64
CA GLU A 105 -3.40 -23.43 10.32
C GLU A 105 -4.32 -22.55 9.46
N ASP A 106 -4.09 -21.22 9.45
CA ASP A 106 -4.84 -20.23 8.69
C ASP A 106 -4.11 -19.75 7.41
N GLU A 107 -2.78 -19.86 7.34
CA GLU A 107 -1.97 -19.42 6.19
C GLU A 107 -0.68 -20.24 5.96
N PHE A 108 -0.17 -20.20 4.73
CA PHE A 108 1.17 -20.70 4.39
C PHE A 108 1.94 -19.73 3.49
N HIS A 109 3.26 -19.75 3.61
CA HIS A 109 4.13 -18.83 2.86
C HIS A 109 4.99 -19.59 1.85
N LEU A 110 5.08 -19.08 0.62
CA LEU A 110 5.95 -19.60 -0.43
C LEU A 110 6.99 -18.54 -0.82
N LEU A 111 8.27 -18.88 -0.90
CA LEU A 111 9.22 -18.09 -1.70
C LEU A 111 8.84 -18.26 -3.17
N SER A 112 8.17 -17.26 -3.73
CA SER A 112 7.63 -17.26 -5.09
C SER A 112 8.57 -16.59 -6.10
N GLY A 113 9.39 -15.64 -5.65
CA GLY A 113 10.37 -14.94 -6.49
C GLY A 113 11.67 -14.61 -5.77
N VAL A 114 12.75 -14.50 -6.55
CA VAL A 114 14.08 -14.08 -6.11
C VAL A 114 14.62 -13.08 -7.11
N ILE A 115 14.73 -11.81 -6.71
CA ILE A 115 15.09 -10.74 -7.63
C ILE A 115 16.47 -10.19 -7.25
N GLN A 116 17.40 -10.25 -8.20
CA GLN A 116 18.76 -9.77 -8.03
C GLN A 116 18.84 -8.29 -8.39
N VAL A 117 19.26 -7.48 -7.42
CA VAL A 117 19.15 -6.03 -7.41
C VAL A 117 20.55 -5.40 -7.42
N PRO A 118 21.05 -4.93 -8.58
CA PRO A 118 22.18 -4.02 -8.63
C PRO A 118 21.98 -2.79 -7.74
N THR A 119 22.99 -2.46 -6.95
CA THR A 119 23.04 -1.31 -6.03
C THR A 119 24.38 -0.58 -6.17
N ALA A 120 24.53 0.57 -5.53
CA ALA A 120 25.81 1.27 -5.43
C ALA A 120 26.91 0.46 -4.69
N ASN A 121 26.57 -0.60 -3.95
CA ASN A 121 27.48 -1.39 -3.11
C ASN A 121 27.72 -2.83 -3.62
N GLY A 122 27.20 -3.20 -4.79
CA GLY A 122 27.17 -4.58 -5.29
C GLY A 122 25.75 -5.03 -5.62
N VAL A 123 25.47 -6.33 -5.57
CA VAL A 123 24.12 -6.87 -5.80
C VAL A 123 23.49 -7.25 -4.46
N GLN A 124 22.33 -6.66 -4.16
CA GLN A 124 21.43 -7.06 -3.08
C GLN A 124 20.46 -8.12 -3.61
N THR A 125 20.03 -9.06 -2.77
CA THR A 125 18.88 -9.92 -3.09
C THR A 125 17.61 -9.32 -2.48
N VAL A 126 16.52 -9.35 -3.25
CA VAL A 126 15.15 -9.16 -2.77
C VAL A 126 14.41 -10.48 -2.89
N TYR A 127 13.69 -10.87 -1.85
CA TYR A 127 12.82 -12.04 -1.84
C TYR A 127 11.38 -11.59 -2.07
N GLU A 128 10.66 -12.32 -2.90
CA GLU A 128 9.21 -12.20 -3.05
C GLU A 128 8.59 -13.43 -2.41
N VAL A 129 7.75 -13.20 -1.41
CA VAL A 129 7.07 -14.25 -0.64
C VAL A 129 5.58 -14.06 -0.81
N THR A 130 4.91 -15.09 -1.34
CA THR A 130 3.45 -15.10 -1.46
C THR A 130 2.85 -15.83 -0.26
N THR A 131 1.97 -15.12 0.46
CA THR A 131 1.12 -15.70 1.50
C THR A 131 -0.17 -16.21 0.86
N HIS A 132 -0.53 -17.46 1.16
CA HIS A 132 -1.80 -18.07 0.79
C HIS A 132 -2.62 -18.33 2.05
N TYR A 133 -3.82 -17.77 2.10
CA TYR A 133 -4.76 -18.00 3.19
C TYR A 133 -5.57 -19.29 2.97
N ILE A 134 -5.90 -19.98 4.05
CA ILE A 134 -6.55 -21.29 4.08
C ILE A 134 -8.03 -21.08 4.41
N GLY A 135 -8.92 -21.78 3.71
CA GLY A 135 -10.37 -21.76 3.96
C GLY A 135 -11.13 -20.49 3.56
N VAL A 136 -10.44 -19.37 3.31
CA VAL A 136 -11.02 -18.13 2.73
C VAL A 136 -10.88 -18.10 1.21
N ALA A 137 -11.60 -17.17 0.56
CA ALA A 137 -11.63 -17.00 -0.90
C ALA A 137 -10.84 -15.77 -1.38
N ASP A 138 -9.89 -15.29 -0.57
CA ASP A 138 -9.04 -14.14 -0.87
C ASP A 138 -7.87 -14.52 -1.79
N GLU A 139 -7.40 -13.57 -2.59
CA GLU A 139 -6.29 -13.82 -3.53
C GLU A 139 -4.93 -13.91 -2.80
N PRO A 140 -3.99 -14.76 -3.26
CA PRO A 140 -2.67 -14.90 -2.63
C PRO A 140 -1.90 -13.58 -2.64
N THR A 141 -1.48 -13.11 -1.47
CA THR A 141 -0.87 -11.78 -1.29
C THR A 141 0.66 -11.85 -1.42
N PRO A 142 1.29 -11.23 -2.43
CA PRO A 142 2.74 -11.12 -2.51
C PRO A 142 3.27 -10.00 -1.61
N ALA A 143 4.34 -10.28 -0.87
CA ALA A 143 5.10 -9.31 -0.10
C ALA A 143 6.60 -9.43 -0.39
N PHE A 144 7.29 -8.29 -0.45
CA PHE A 144 8.73 -8.25 -0.76
C PHE A 144 9.55 -8.03 0.51
N TYR A 145 10.76 -8.58 0.54
CA TYR A 145 11.67 -8.51 1.68
C TYR A 145 13.11 -8.30 1.22
N ASP A 146 13.88 -7.49 1.97
CA ASP A 146 15.32 -7.36 1.72
C ASP A 146 16.09 -8.61 2.19
N GLU A 147 17.37 -8.68 1.82
CA GLU A 147 18.30 -9.74 2.25
C GLU A 147 18.34 -10.00 3.78
N ARG A 148 17.85 -9.07 4.61
CA ARG A 148 17.84 -9.10 6.09
C ARG A 148 16.45 -9.28 6.66
N GLY A 149 15.46 -9.62 5.83
CA GLY A 149 14.06 -9.78 6.21
C GLY A 149 13.34 -8.48 6.53
N ALA A 150 13.89 -7.30 6.20
CA ALA A 150 13.14 -6.05 6.33
C ALA A 150 12.00 -6.04 5.31
N GLY A 151 10.78 -5.80 5.77
CA GLY A 151 9.59 -5.70 4.92
C GLY A 151 9.70 -4.56 3.92
N ILE A 152 9.23 -4.81 2.71
CA ILE A 152 9.26 -3.87 1.60
C ILE A 152 7.83 -3.65 1.12
N GLU A 153 7.21 -2.54 1.56
CA GLU A 153 5.86 -2.10 1.14
C GLU A 153 5.84 -1.87 -0.39
N SER A 154 5.07 -2.71 -1.08
CA SER A 154 4.94 -2.79 -2.53
C SER A 154 3.53 -2.40 -3.00
N TYR A 155 3.42 -1.84 -4.22
CA TYR A 155 2.15 -1.32 -4.88
C TYR A 155 0.60 -2.65 -7.10
N ASP A 156 -0.68 -2.35 -7.57
CA ASP A 156 -1.29 -2.66 -8.88
C ASP A 156 -0.35 -2.17 -9.99
N GLY A 157 0.30 -3.10 -10.69
CA GLY A 157 1.35 -2.75 -11.64
C GLY A 157 2.65 -2.23 -11.01
N TYR A 158 2.97 -2.60 -9.77
CA TYR A 158 4.20 -2.22 -9.09
C TYR A 158 5.46 -2.82 -9.77
N GLY A 159 6.33 -1.99 -10.36
CA GLY A 159 7.42 -2.46 -11.24
C GLY A 159 8.82 -2.44 -10.60
N LEU A 160 9.40 -3.60 -10.28
CA LEU A 160 10.68 -3.74 -9.57
C LEU A 160 11.88 -4.00 -10.51
N TRP A 161 12.88 -3.11 -10.49
CA TRP A 161 14.15 -3.28 -11.22
C TRP A 161 15.31 -2.59 -10.48
N ARG A 162 16.41 -3.32 -10.27
CA ARG A 162 17.66 -2.80 -9.65
C ARG A 162 17.44 -2.03 -8.34
N GLY A 163 16.52 -2.53 -7.51
CA GLY A 163 16.29 -2.05 -6.14
C GLY A 163 15.46 -0.78 -6.05
N ALA A 164 15.14 -0.18 -7.19
CA ALA A 164 13.99 0.67 -7.31
C ALA A 164 12.75 -0.20 -7.58
N MET A 165 11.66 0.09 -6.88
CA MET A 165 10.31 -0.24 -7.34
C MET A 165 9.58 1.06 -7.62
N PHE A 166 8.87 1.08 -8.74
CA PHE A 166 7.92 2.13 -9.03
C PHE A 166 6.54 1.77 -8.49
N ALA A 167 5.97 2.66 -7.67
CA ALA A 167 4.59 2.63 -7.22
C ALA A 167 3.77 3.67 -8.01
N VAL A 168 2.59 3.26 -8.48
CA VAL A 168 1.58 4.20 -8.96
C VAL A 168 0.69 4.55 -7.77
N GLY A 169 0.75 5.80 -7.32
CA GLY A 169 0.02 6.26 -6.16
C GLY A 169 -1.44 6.58 -6.49
N TYR A 170 -2.36 5.70 -6.10
CA TYR A 170 -3.79 6.03 -6.09
C TYR A 170 -4.10 6.96 -4.92
N GLN A 171 -4.14 8.28 -5.17
CA GLN A 171 -4.70 9.26 -4.25
C GLN A 171 -5.63 10.26 -4.95
N GLU A 172 -6.77 9.74 -5.41
CA GLU A 172 -8.08 10.23 -4.92
C GLU A 172 -9.13 9.12 -5.15
N GLN A 173 -9.84 8.72 -4.10
CA GLN A 173 -10.96 7.77 -4.22
C GLN A 173 -12.12 8.49 -4.92
N THR A 174 -12.38 8.13 -6.18
CA THR A 174 -13.49 8.68 -6.97
C THR A 174 -14.82 8.18 -6.42
N TYR A 175 -15.66 9.09 -5.91
CA TYR A 175 -16.99 8.78 -5.37
C TYR A 175 -18.14 9.41 -6.17
N SER A 176 -17.84 10.32 -7.10
CA SER A 176 -18.82 11.14 -7.83
C SER A 176 -18.57 11.17 -9.34
N VAL A 177 -19.65 11.34 -10.11
CA VAL A 177 -19.57 11.66 -11.55
C VAL A 177 -18.98 13.06 -11.69
N GLY A 178 -17.75 13.14 -12.22
CA GLY A 178 -16.99 14.38 -12.36
C GLY A 178 -15.65 14.38 -11.61
N ASP A 179 -15.38 13.39 -10.74
CA ASP A 179 -14.10 13.28 -10.04
C ASP A 179 -12.97 12.92 -11.03
N VAL A 180 -12.04 13.86 -11.26
CA VAL A 180 -10.88 13.66 -12.15
C VAL A 180 -9.74 12.97 -11.40
N GLY A 181 -10.00 11.71 -11.01
CA GLY A 181 -9.18 10.88 -10.13
C GLY A 181 -7.67 11.02 -10.36
N ARG A 182 -6.92 11.29 -9.28
CA ARG A 182 -5.55 11.78 -9.39
C ARG A 182 -4.53 10.64 -9.27
N VAL A 183 -3.81 10.43 -10.37
CA VAL A 183 -2.57 9.65 -10.37
C VAL A 183 -1.46 10.53 -9.81
N SER A 184 -0.98 10.23 -8.61
CA SER A 184 0.36 10.59 -8.18
C SER A 184 1.32 9.45 -8.51
N THR A 185 2.62 9.73 -8.56
CA THR A 185 3.61 8.72 -8.94
C THR A 185 4.76 8.74 -7.96
N GLU A 186 5.11 7.56 -7.45
CA GLU A 186 5.96 7.40 -6.28
C GLU A 186 7.05 6.38 -6.56
N LEU A 187 8.30 6.82 -6.57
CA LEU A 187 9.44 5.91 -6.72
C LEU A 187 10.04 5.58 -5.36
N ARG A 188 10.30 4.29 -5.14
CA ARG A 188 10.87 3.75 -3.91
C ARG A 188 12.21 3.08 -4.22
N ASP A 189 13.31 3.69 -3.78
CA ASP A 189 14.66 3.16 -3.97
C ASP A 189 15.17 2.51 -2.68
N TRP A 190 15.20 1.18 -2.69
CA TRP A 190 15.72 0.34 -1.62
C TRP A 190 17.19 -0.05 -1.81
N SER A 191 17.80 0.27 -2.97
CA SER A 191 19.22 0.00 -3.27
C SER A 191 20.20 0.80 -2.40
N THR A 192 19.69 1.74 -1.61
CA THR A 192 20.44 2.54 -0.63
C THR A 192 19.81 2.41 0.75
N LYS A 193 20.59 2.54 1.83
CA LYS A 193 20.10 2.65 3.21
C LYS A 193 20.54 3.99 3.82
N PRO A 194 19.65 4.77 4.47
CA PRO A 194 18.21 4.55 4.55
C PRO A 194 17.55 4.59 3.16
N HIS A 195 16.52 3.77 2.98
CA HIS A 195 15.76 3.66 1.75
C HIS A 195 15.11 5.02 1.41
N ARG A 196 14.73 5.21 0.15
CA ARG A 196 14.28 6.53 -0.34
C ARG A 196 12.92 6.48 -1.00
N LYS A 197 12.06 7.42 -0.64
CA LYS A 197 10.80 7.72 -1.31
C LYS A 197 10.92 9.01 -2.11
N PHE A 198 10.35 9.03 -3.32
CA PHE A 198 10.39 10.13 -4.27
C PHE A 198 8.98 10.38 -4.82
N ASP A 199 8.30 11.39 -4.29
CA ASP A 199 6.94 11.79 -4.71
C ASP A 199 7.01 12.77 -5.89
N PHE A 200 6.42 12.41 -7.03
CA PHE A 200 6.21 13.29 -8.18
C PHE A 200 4.77 13.82 -8.19
N LYS A 201 4.60 15.09 -8.55
CA LYS A 201 3.30 15.76 -8.65
C LYS A 201 2.65 15.60 -10.02
N ALA A 202 3.45 15.33 -11.05
CA ALA A 202 2.99 15.19 -12.42
C ALA A 202 2.20 13.89 -12.65
N ARG A 203 1.14 13.99 -13.48
CA ARG A 203 0.24 12.89 -13.86
C ARG A 203 0.88 11.93 -14.87
N CYS A 204 2.02 11.34 -14.51
CA CYS A 204 2.82 10.50 -15.41
C CYS A 204 3.09 9.13 -14.79
N LEU A 205 2.87 8.09 -15.57
CA LEU A 205 2.98 6.69 -15.22
C LEU A 205 4.28 6.09 -15.78
N PRO A 206 4.90 5.11 -15.10
CA PRO A 206 5.95 4.29 -15.70
C PRO A 206 5.35 3.38 -16.79
N ASP A 207 6.19 2.91 -17.71
CA ASP A 207 5.81 2.02 -18.82
C ASP A 207 6.83 0.88 -18.96
N ALA A 208 8.13 1.23 -19.07
CA ALA A 208 9.20 0.24 -19.14
C ALA A 208 10.56 0.79 -18.66
N TRP A 209 11.31 -0.02 -17.92
CA TRP A 209 12.71 0.25 -17.60
C TRP A 209 13.59 0.20 -18.86
N VAL A 210 14.46 1.20 -19.03
CA VAL A 210 15.45 1.29 -20.13
C VAL A 210 16.86 1.02 -19.62
N SER A 211 17.19 1.54 -18.44
CA SER A 211 18.49 1.33 -17.77
C SER A 211 18.38 1.53 -16.25
N ASP A 212 19.47 1.28 -15.53
CA ASP A 212 19.66 1.57 -14.09
C ASP A 212 19.22 2.98 -13.67
N THR A 213 19.27 3.92 -14.61
CA THR A 213 19.03 5.34 -14.39
C THR A 213 17.91 5.89 -15.27
N GLU A 214 17.15 5.06 -16.00
CA GLU A 214 16.12 5.54 -16.92
C GLU A 214 14.93 4.58 -17.05
N MET A 215 13.72 5.13 -16.92
CA MET A 215 12.46 4.50 -17.32
C MET A 215 11.78 5.35 -18.39
N LYS A 216 11.17 4.67 -19.37
CA LYS A 216 10.09 5.23 -20.17
C LYS A 216 8.80 5.23 -19.35
N GLY A 217 7.97 6.21 -19.64
CA GLY A 217 6.65 6.38 -19.10
C GLY A 217 5.77 7.16 -20.07
N TYR A 218 4.61 7.58 -19.60
CA TYR A 218 3.72 8.46 -20.32
C TYR A 218 2.92 9.31 -19.35
N CYS A 219 2.59 10.53 -19.73
CA CYS A 219 1.67 11.38 -18.98
C CYS A 219 0.25 11.23 -19.54
N LEU A 220 -0.74 11.22 -18.64
CA LEU A 220 -2.16 11.31 -18.96
C LEU A 220 -2.61 12.72 -18.59
N ARG A 221 -3.04 13.48 -19.60
CA ARG A 221 -3.37 14.89 -19.49
C ARG A 221 -4.88 15.06 -19.76
N PRO A 222 -5.71 15.32 -18.74
CA PRO A 222 -7.13 15.59 -18.96
C PRO A 222 -7.31 16.80 -19.88
N THR A 223 -7.99 16.57 -21.00
CA THR A 223 -8.39 17.57 -21.98
C THR A 223 -9.90 17.58 -22.13
N GLY A 224 -10.49 18.77 -22.27
CA GLY A 224 -11.93 18.95 -22.28
C GLY A 224 -12.34 20.35 -21.84
N LEU A 225 -13.65 20.63 -21.90
CA LEU A 225 -14.23 21.84 -21.31
C LEU A 225 -14.71 21.52 -19.90
N GLU A 226 -14.28 22.33 -18.93
CA GLU A 226 -14.78 22.30 -17.56
C GLU A 226 -16.32 22.38 -17.55
N GLY A 227 -16.97 21.50 -16.80
CA GLY A 227 -18.43 21.38 -16.78
C GLY A 227 -19.07 20.60 -17.94
N THR A 228 -18.28 19.91 -18.78
CA THR A 228 -18.79 18.95 -19.79
C THR A 228 -18.57 17.50 -19.36
N VAL A 229 -19.38 16.57 -19.89
CA VAL A 229 -19.36 15.15 -19.52
C VAL A 229 -18.22 14.38 -20.21
N GLU A 230 -17.71 14.90 -21.33
CA GLU A 230 -16.67 14.27 -22.15
C GLU A 230 -15.28 14.81 -21.77
N LEU A 231 -14.73 14.30 -20.66
CA LEU A 231 -13.30 14.41 -20.38
C LEU A 231 -12.55 13.30 -21.14
N THR A 232 -11.45 13.66 -21.79
CA THR A 232 -10.58 12.71 -22.51
C THR A 232 -9.12 12.95 -22.19
N ASP A 233 -8.36 11.90 -21.90
CA ASP A 233 -6.91 12.02 -21.65
C ASP A 233 -6.10 12.05 -22.94
N GLU A 234 -5.29 13.09 -23.12
CA GLU A 234 -4.19 13.05 -24.09
C GLU A 234 -3.00 12.29 -23.46
N ARG A 235 -2.54 11.23 -24.12
CA ARG A 235 -1.32 10.50 -23.75
C ARG A 235 -0.10 11.12 -24.43
N THR A 236 0.88 11.56 -23.65
CA THR A 236 2.17 12.08 -24.10
C THR A 236 3.31 11.20 -23.56
N ASP A 237 4.37 10.97 -24.33
CA ASP A 237 5.51 10.17 -23.87
C ASP A 237 6.31 10.90 -22.79
N ALA A 238 6.86 10.16 -21.83
CA ALA A 238 7.64 10.70 -20.71
C ALA A 238 8.87 9.84 -20.39
N VAL A 239 9.84 10.43 -19.68
CA VAL A 239 11.05 9.74 -19.21
C VAL A 239 11.33 10.12 -17.76
N PHE A 240 11.58 9.13 -16.91
CA PHE A 240 12.09 9.29 -15.56
C PHE A 240 13.58 8.95 -15.54
N THR A 241 14.43 9.89 -15.10
CA THR A 241 15.89 9.75 -15.10
C THR A 241 16.48 9.96 -13.71
N ARG A 242 17.39 9.08 -13.27
CA ARG A 242 18.16 9.25 -12.02
C ARG A 242 19.22 10.32 -12.21
N VAL A 243 18.98 11.53 -11.69
CA VAL A 243 19.89 12.68 -11.81
C VAL A 243 20.86 12.81 -10.64
N GLY A 244 20.74 11.96 -9.62
CA GLY A 244 21.74 11.80 -8.56
C GLY A 244 21.42 10.67 -7.58
N PRO A 245 22.27 10.43 -6.56
CA PRO A 245 22.03 9.38 -5.57
C PRO A 245 20.69 9.54 -4.84
N ASN A 246 20.33 10.78 -4.50
CA ASN A 246 19.07 11.14 -3.82
C ASN A 246 18.18 12.06 -4.68
N ALA A 247 18.22 11.96 -6.01
CA ALA A 247 17.39 12.78 -6.90
C ALA A 247 16.99 12.07 -8.20
N TRP A 248 15.72 12.22 -8.58
CA TRP A 248 15.17 11.78 -9.87
C TRP A 248 14.51 12.97 -10.58
N ARG A 249 14.47 12.91 -11.91
CA ARG A 249 13.83 13.90 -12.78
C ARG A 249 12.84 13.22 -13.70
N LEU A 250 11.63 13.73 -13.76
CA LEU A 250 10.60 13.37 -14.73
C LEU A 250 10.53 14.45 -15.79
N ARG A 251 10.59 14.06 -17.06
CA ARG A 251 10.43 14.95 -18.21
C ARG A 251 9.43 14.37 -19.21
N GLU A 252 8.32 15.07 -19.40
CA GLU A 252 7.37 14.86 -20.49
C GLU A 252 8.05 15.31 -21.81
N LEU A 253 7.99 14.50 -22.87
CA LEU A 253 8.77 14.71 -24.09
C LEU A 253 8.18 15.76 -25.03
N GLN A 254 6.89 16.05 -24.91
CA GLN A 254 6.16 17.09 -25.64
C GLN A 254 5.04 17.64 -24.74
N ALA A 255 4.68 18.91 -24.88
CA ALA A 255 3.47 19.43 -24.23
C ALA A 255 2.21 18.79 -24.86
N PRO A 256 1.09 18.67 -24.12
CA PRO A 256 -0.20 18.31 -24.70
C PRO A 256 -0.60 19.28 -25.82
N LYS A 257 -1.24 18.76 -26.86
CA LYS A 257 -1.72 19.50 -28.04
C LYS A 257 -3.18 19.94 -27.87
N GLY A 258 -3.95 19.19 -27.09
CA GLY A 258 -5.31 19.53 -26.69
C GLY A 258 -5.34 20.66 -25.66
N LYS A 259 -6.50 21.31 -25.52
CA LYS A 259 -6.73 22.24 -24.42
C LYS A 259 -6.89 21.43 -23.12
N VAL A 260 -5.87 21.47 -22.28
CA VAL A 260 -5.92 20.90 -20.92
C VAL A 260 -7.04 21.55 -20.08
N THR A 261 -7.68 20.74 -19.25
CA THR A 261 -8.62 21.22 -18.21
C THR A 261 -7.83 21.90 -17.09
N ASP A 262 -8.30 23.05 -16.60
CA ASP A 262 -7.61 23.82 -15.55
C ASP A 262 -7.82 23.16 -14.18
N VAL A 263 -6.89 22.27 -13.82
CA VAL A 263 -6.90 21.52 -12.55
C VAL A 263 -5.48 21.43 -11.98
N GLU A 264 -5.39 21.22 -10.66
CA GLU A 264 -4.11 21.09 -9.96
C GLU A 264 -3.22 20.01 -10.60
N ASN A 265 -1.95 20.36 -10.81
CA ASN A 265 -0.98 19.56 -11.56
C ASN A 265 -1.56 19.11 -12.93
N ASN A 266 -1.93 20.07 -13.79
CA ASN A 266 -2.23 19.86 -15.21
C ASN A 266 -1.84 21.08 -16.09
N PRO A 267 -0.60 21.62 -16.00
CA PRO A 267 -0.21 22.85 -16.69
C PRO A 267 -0.24 22.72 -18.22
N PRO A 268 -0.46 23.81 -18.99
CA PRO A 268 -0.46 23.78 -20.45
C PRO A 268 0.94 23.58 -21.08
N THR A 269 1.96 23.31 -20.26
CA THR A 269 3.32 23.00 -20.67
C THR A 269 3.66 21.53 -20.37
N ALA A 270 4.70 21.02 -21.02
CA ALA A 270 5.31 19.75 -20.65
C ALA A 270 5.80 19.76 -19.19
N TYR A 271 5.65 18.66 -18.47
CA TYR A 271 6.29 18.48 -17.16
C TYR A 271 7.81 18.39 -17.26
N ASP A 272 8.49 19.10 -16.36
CA ASP A 272 9.92 18.95 -16.10
C ASP A 272 10.16 19.11 -14.58
N GLU A 273 9.98 18.01 -13.84
CA GLU A 273 10.00 17.98 -12.38
C GLU A 273 11.25 17.26 -11.88
N THR A 274 11.96 17.83 -10.89
CA THR A 274 13.10 17.16 -10.23
C THR A 274 12.83 17.01 -8.73
N VAL A 275 12.66 15.77 -8.30
CA VAL A 275 12.28 15.38 -6.93
C VAL A 275 13.49 14.89 -6.14
N ARG A 276 13.45 15.05 -4.81
CA ARG A 276 14.54 14.64 -3.90
C ARG A 276 14.07 13.55 -2.96
N GLY A 277 14.91 12.55 -2.76
CA GLY A 277 14.57 11.34 -2.00
C GLY A 277 14.56 11.58 -0.50
N VAL A 278 13.37 11.56 0.12
CA VAL A 278 13.26 11.56 1.59
C VAL A 278 13.64 10.19 2.15
N PRO A 279 14.22 10.11 3.36
CA PRO A 279 14.40 8.83 4.04
C PRO A 279 13.05 8.14 4.26
N TYR A 280 13.02 6.85 4.02
CA TYR A 280 11.86 5.97 4.12
C TYR A 280 12.33 4.62 4.73
N SER A 281 11.45 3.93 5.45
CA SER A 281 11.81 2.83 6.37
C SER A 281 11.38 1.43 5.95
N GLY A 282 10.47 1.30 4.99
CA GLY A 282 9.48 0.22 5.04
C GLY A 282 8.30 0.63 5.93
N ASP A 283 7.15 -0.01 5.78
CA ASP A 283 6.18 -0.10 6.88
C ASP A 283 6.78 -0.92 8.03
N GLN A 284 6.29 -0.68 9.26
CA GLN A 284 6.69 -1.38 10.49
C GLN A 284 5.48 -1.99 11.19
#